data_AF-A0A0E0J316-F1
#
_entry.id   AF-A0A0E0J316-F1
#
_cell.length_a   1.000
_cell.length_b   1.000
_cell.length_c   1.000
_cell.angle_alpha   90.00
_cell.angle_beta   90.00
_cell.angle_gamma   90.00
#
_symmetry.space_group_name_H-M   'P 1'
#
loop_
_entity.id
_entity.type
_entity.pdbx_description
1 polymer ?
#
loop_
_entity_poly.entity_id
_entity_poly.type
_entity_poly.pdbx_seq_one_letter_code
_entity_poly.pdbx_strand_id
1 'polypeptide(L)' 'MIHTRVTIRAFVVANDKLLVIGGQQGDFMAIPGSPIFKCVRSEVVYSNVYMLDDGMRWKELPPMPKPDSHIEFALGEC' A
#
# COMPACT_ATOMS: atom_id res chain seq x y z
N MET A 1 -16.51 -6.60 -13.43
CA MET A 1 -16.63 -5.15 -13.15
C MET A 1 -15.63 -4.82 -12.04
N ILE A 2 -14.45 -4.35 -12.42
CA ILE A 2 -13.39 -4.02 -11.46
C ILE A 2 -13.85 -2.77 -10.73
N HIS A 3 -14.21 -2.90 -9.45
CA HIS A 3 -14.39 -1.74 -8.58
C HIS A 3 -12.99 -1.15 -8.39
N THR A 4 -12.60 -0.22 -9.26
CA THR A 4 -11.29 0.45 -9.22
C THR A 4 -11.24 1.42 -8.04
N ARG A 5 -11.13 0.85 -6.83
CA ARG A 5 -10.69 1.57 -5.65
C ARG A 5 -9.19 1.77 -5.79
N VAL A 6 -8.76 3.02 -5.80
CA VAL A 6 -7.33 3.35 -5.81
C VAL A 6 -6.74 2.92 -4.48
N THR A 7 -5.60 2.22 -4.55
CA THR A 7 -4.81 1.83 -3.38
C THR A 7 -3.43 2.49 -3.46
N ILE A 8 -3.01 3.16 -2.40
CA ILE A 8 -1.69 3.78 -2.27
C ILE A 8 -0.93 3.01 -1.20
N ARG A 9 0.32 2.61 -1.46
CA ARG A 9 1.19 1.90 -0.52
C ARG A 9 2.62 2.44 -0.60
N ALA A 10 3.38 2.32 0.48
CA ALA A 10 4.79 2.67 0.48
C ALA A 10 5.64 1.51 -0.07
N PHE A 11 6.65 1.85 -0.86
CA PHE A 11 7.62 0.92 -1.43
C PHE A 11 9.01 1.30 -0.92
N VAL A 12 9.70 0.34 -0.30
CA VAL A 12 11.03 0.53 0.27
C VAL A 12 11.94 -0.57 -0.24
N VAL A 13 13.12 -0.23 -0.74
CA VAL A 13 14.17 -1.22 -1.00
C VAL A 13 15.18 -1.15 0.14
N ALA A 14 15.36 -2.26 0.85
CA ALA A 14 16.32 -2.39 1.94
C ALA A 14 16.94 -3.79 1.91
N ASN A 15 18.25 -3.90 2.13
CA ASN A 15 18.98 -5.17 2.08
C ASN A 15 18.68 -5.97 0.79
N ASP A 16 18.67 -5.30 -0.36
CA ASP A 16 18.35 -5.86 -1.69
C ASP A 16 16.96 -6.49 -1.83
N LYS A 17 16.04 -6.19 -0.91
CA LYS A 17 14.66 -6.71 -0.93
C LYS A 17 13.65 -5.57 -1.04
N LEU A 18 12.63 -5.78 -1.86
CA LEU A 18 11.51 -4.85 -1.99
C LEU A 18 10.47 -5.13 -0.92
N LEU A 19 10.16 -4.12 -0.12
CA LEU A 19 9.13 -4.12 0.90
C LEU A 19 7.94 -3.26 0.43
N VAL A 20 6.74 -3.77 0.65
CA VAL A 20 5.48 -3.05 0.44
C VAL A 20 4.79 -2.91 1.78
N ILE A 21 4.59 -1.68 2.23
CA ILE A 21 4.21 -1.38 3.61
C ILE A 21 2.89 -0.60 3.62
N GLY A 22 1.94 -1.07 4.43
CA GLY A 22 0.71 -0.37 4.79
C GLY A 22 -0.10 0.13 3.60
N GLY A 23 -0.71 1.30 3.74
CA GLY A 23 -1.41 1.99 2.67
C GLY A 23 -2.90 2.16 2.88
N GLN A 24 -3.57 2.77 1.92
CA GLN A 24 -4.99 3.07 1.97
C GLN A 24 -5.68 2.70 0.68
N GLN A 25 -6.89 2.15 0.77
CA GLN A 25 -7.77 1.89 -0.35
C GLN A 25 -9.10 2.59 -0.18
N GLY A 26 -9.65 3.11 -1.27
CA GLY A 26 -11.06 3.53 -1.33
C GLY A 26 -11.30 5.01 -1.07
N ASP A 27 -10.25 5.83 -1.05
CA ASP A 27 -10.38 7.30 -1.05
C ASP A 27 -11.05 7.81 -2.33
N PHE A 28 -10.71 7.20 -3.47
CA PHE A 28 -11.25 7.53 -4.78
C PHE A 28 -11.96 6.34 -5.41
N MET A 29 -13.15 6.61 -5.97
CA MET A 29 -13.91 5.68 -6.77
C MET A 29 -14.07 6.23 -8.19
N ALA A 30 -13.81 5.40 -9.20
CA ALA A 30 -14.08 5.76 -10.59
C ALA A 30 -15.59 5.94 -10.80
N ILE A 31 -15.97 7.00 -11.53
CA ILE A 31 -17.34 7.15 -12.00
C ILE A 31 -17.49 6.31 -13.28
N PRO A 32 -18.44 5.34 -13.33
CA PRO A 32 -18.61 4.50 -14.52
C PRO A 32 -18.80 5.35 -15.79
N GLY A 33 -18.01 5.06 -16.82
CA GLY A 33 -18.08 5.77 -18.11
C GLY A 33 -17.45 7.17 -18.13
N SER A 34 -16.77 7.60 -17.06
CA SER A 34 -16.09 8.89 -16.98
C SER A 34 -14.62 8.72 -16.61
N PRO A 35 -13.70 9.56 -17.15
CA PRO A 35 -12.30 9.58 -16.73
C PRO A 35 -12.09 10.23 -15.34
N ILE A 36 -13.15 10.75 -14.72
CA ILE A 36 -13.10 11.47 -13.46
C ILE A 36 -13.35 10.52 -12.28
N PHE A 37 -12.63 10.75 -11.18
CA PHE A 37 -12.80 10.04 -9.91
C PHE A 37 -13.55 10.90 -8.90
N LYS A 38 -14.35 10.26 -8.05
CA LYS A 38 -15.04 10.90 -6.93
C LYS A 38 -14.38 10.50 -5.60
N CYS A 39 -14.10 11.47 -4.74
CA CYS A 39 -13.68 11.21 -3.36
C CYS A 39 -14.87 10.63 -2.56
N VAL A 40 -14.64 9.52 -1.85
CA VAL A 40 -15.63 8.85 -0.99
C VAL A 40 -14.98 8.50 0.35
N ARG A 41 -15.72 8.64 1.45
CA ARG A 41 -15.20 8.42 2.81
C ARG A 41 -15.38 6.97 3.29
N SER A 42 -15.08 6.00 2.43
CA SER A 42 -15.17 4.56 2.75
C SER A 42 -13.79 3.90 2.71
N GLU A 43 -12.81 4.63 3.23
CA GLU A 43 -11.41 4.24 3.22
C GLU A 43 -11.13 3.09 4.18
N VAL A 44 -10.21 2.22 3.76
CA VAL A 44 -9.60 1.20 4.62
C VAL A 44 -8.12 1.47 4.64
N VAL A 45 -7.57 1.63 5.84
CA VAL A 45 -6.13 1.81 6.07
C VAL A 45 -5.54 0.48 6.51
N TYR A 46 -4.43 0.09 5.91
CA TYR A 46 -3.79 -1.20 6.13
C TYR A 46 -2.49 -1.05 6.93
N SER A 47 -2.19 -2.08 7.72
CA SER A 47 -0.90 -2.24 8.42
C SER A 47 -0.05 -3.39 7.90
N ASN A 48 -0.54 -4.17 6.93
CA ASN A 48 0.16 -5.33 6.40
C ASN A 48 1.47 -4.94 5.70
N VAL A 49 2.47 -5.81 5.86
CA VAL A 49 3.80 -5.64 5.28
C VAL A 49 4.13 -6.87 4.46
N TYR A 50 4.59 -6.65 3.24
CA TYR A 50 5.04 -7.70 2.34
C TYR A 50 6.48 -7.47 1.93
N MET A 51 7.18 -8.55 1.67
CA MET A 51 8.54 -8.56 1.15
C MET A 51 8.59 -9.46 -0.09
N LEU A 52 9.19 -8.96 -1.17
CA LEU A 52 9.56 -9.79 -2.30
C LEU A 52 10.86 -10.52 -1.95
N ASP A 53 10.82 -11.84 -1.84
CA ASP A 53 11.99 -12.67 -1.55
C ASP A 53 12.88 -12.86 -2.80
N ASP A 54 14.05 -13.48 -2.61
CA ASP A 54 15.03 -13.70 -3.69
C ASP A 54 14.51 -14.66 -4.78
N GLY A 55 13.46 -15.43 -4.46
CA GLY A 55 12.75 -16.31 -5.39
C GLY A 55 11.61 -15.60 -6.12
N MET A 56 11.50 -14.28 -6.03
CA MET A 56 10.42 -13.46 -6.60
C MET A 56 9.03 -13.83 -6.04
N ARG A 57 8.96 -14.26 -4.78
CA ARG A 57 7.71 -14.60 -4.10
C ARG A 57 7.40 -13.58 -3.01
N TRP A 58 6.13 -13.25 -2.89
CA TRP A 58 5.65 -12.38 -1.82
C TRP A 58 5.55 -13.14 -0.51
N LYS A 59 6.23 -12.64 0.51
CA LYS A 59 6.14 -13.11 1.90
C LYS A 59 5.46 -12.04 2.75
N GLU A 60 4.49 -12.44 3.55
CA GLU A 60 3.92 -11.58 4.58
C GLU A 60 4.86 -11.50 5.79
N LEU A 61 5.12 -10.28 6.24
CA LEU A 61 5.89 -9.96 7.43
C LEU A 61 4.97 -9.48 8.55
N PRO A 62 5.46 -9.39 9.80
CA PRO A 62 4.69 -8.79 10.88
C PRO A 62 4.13 -7.40 10.49
N PRO A 63 2.87 -7.11 10.80
CA PRO A 63 2.25 -5.85 10.42
C PRO A 63 2.83 -4.67 11.22
N MET A 64 2.64 -3.47 10.70
CA MET A 64 2.92 -2.25 11.46
C MET A 64 2.04 -2.20 12.73
N PRO A 65 2.58 -1.72 13.86
CA PRO A 65 1.80 -1.54 15.09
C PRO A 65 0.57 -0.63 14.92
N LYS A 66 0.65 0.32 13.98
CA LYS A 66 -0.43 1.23 13.63
C LYS A 66 -0.64 1.22 12.10
N PRO A 67 -1.87 1.01 11.60
CA PRO A 67 -2.18 1.21 10.19
C PRO A 67 -1.95 2.67 9.79
N ASP A 68 -1.29 2.89 8.64
CA ASP A 68 -1.00 4.23 8.13
C ASP A 68 -1.03 4.26 6.60
N SER A 69 -1.33 5.43 6.05
CA SER A 69 -1.52 5.67 4.61
C SER A 69 -0.53 6.66 4.02
N HIS A 70 0.01 7.57 4.84
CA HIS A 70 1.01 8.57 4.46
C HIS A 70 2.35 8.24 5.12
N ILE A 71 2.92 7.12 4.69
CA ILE A 71 4.16 6.59 5.27
C ILE A 71 5.35 7.27 4.61
N GLU A 72 6.02 8.14 5.36
CA GLU A 72 7.37 8.61 5.07
C GLU A 72 8.37 7.69 5.78
N PHE A 73 9.51 7.41 5.15
CA PHE A 73 10.52 6.51 5.70
C PHE A 73 11.93 7.06 5.52
N ALA A 74 12.82 6.67 6.44
CA ALA A 74 14.25 6.86 6.34
C ALA A 74 14.94 5.52 6.59
N LEU A 75 15.95 5.21 5.78
CA LEU A 75 16.83 4.07 6.00
C LEU A 75 17.98 4.52 6.90
N GLY A 76 18.10 3.91 8.07
CA GLY A 76 19.24 4.09 8.96
C GLY A 76 20.09 2.82 8.96
N GLU A 77 21.40 2.98 8.81
CA GLU A 77 22.35 1.91 9.14
C GLU A 77 22.63 2.01 10.65
N CYS A 78 22.48 0.89 11.36
CA CYS A 78 22.91 0.76 12.77
C CYS A 78 24.31 0.13 12.82
#